data_AF-A0A6P0THB0-F1
#
_entry.id   AF-A0A6P0THB0-F1
#
_cell.length_a   1.000
_cell.length_b   1.000
_cell.length_c   1.000
_cell.angle_alpha   90.00
_cell.angle_beta   90.00
_cell.angle_gamma   90.00
#
_symmetry.space_group_name_H-M   'P 1'
#
loop_
_entity.id
_entity.type
_entity.pdbx_description
1 polymer ?
#
loop_
_entity_poly.entity_id
_entity_poly.type
_entity_poly.pdbx_seq_one_letter_code
_entity_poly.pdbx_strand_id
1 'polypeptide(L)'
;MTGAGADGGMDETDWLIGSGGKDRFVLGNSQQAFYDDGQVLTAGLTDFAAILDFNPNHDVIQLHGSADGYQLAELPQDLIGIAGTGIYRMESGNTPELVGVIAGVMLTDMSST
;
A
#
# COMPACT_ATOMS: atom_id res chain seq x y z
N MET A 1 -10.84 -3.90 -6.08
CA MET A 1 -11.04 -2.45 -6.07
C MET A 1 -9.72 -1.74 -6.30
N THR A 2 -9.75 -0.62 -7.01
CA THR A 2 -8.64 0.32 -7.16
C THR A 2 -9.17 1.69 -6.75
N GLY A 3 -8.43 2.41 -5.91
CA GLY A 3 -8.71 3.81 -5.58
C GLY A 3 -8.03 4.75 -6.57
N ALA A 4 -6.80 4.39 -6.96
CA ALA A 4 -5.92 5.20 -7.78
C ALA A 4 -6.61 5.80 -9.01
N GLY A 5 -6.59 7.14 -9.10
CA GLY A 5 -7.07 7.90 -10.24
C GLY A 5 -6.28 7.67 -11.53
N ALA A 6 -6.54 8.51 -12.55
CA ALA A 6 -5.96 8.34 -13.89
C ALA A 6 -4.42 8.38 -13.91
N ASP A 7 -3.82 9.07 -12.94
CA ASP A 7 -2.37 9.23 -12.79
C ASP A 7 -1.76 8.21 -11.83
N GLY A 8 -2.48 7.12 -11.51
CA GLY A 8 -1.98 6.08 -10.65
C GLY A 8 -1.95 6.45 -9.17
N GLY A 9 -2.77 7.42 -8.73
CA GLY A 9 -2.87 7.79 -7.30
C GLY A 9 -1.78 8.72 -6.80
N MET A 10 -0.98 9.32 -7.69
CA MET A 10 -0.02 10.36 -7.31
C MET A 10 -0.76 11.54 -6.66
N ASP A 11 -0.22 12.08 -5.56
CA ASP A 11 -0.82 13.16 -4.78
C ASP A 11 -2.23 12.85 -4.20
N GLU A 12 -2.63 11.57 -4.14
CA GLU A 12 -3.95 11.13 -3.67
C GLU A 12 -3.85 10.22 -2.44
N THR A 13 -4.65 10.50 -1.41
CA THR A 13 -4.92 9.53 -0.33
C THR A 13 -6.29 8.88 -0.54
N ASP A 14 -6.29 7.58 -0.79
CA ASP A 14 -7.52 6.81 -0.97
C ASP A 14 -7.90 5.98 0.25
N TRP A 15 -9.18 5.93 0.59
CA TRP A 15 -9.70 5.15 1.71
C TRP A 15 -10.52 3.96 1.18
N LEU A 16 -9.94 2.77 1.24
CA LEU A 16 -10.48 1.56 0.61
C LEU A 16 -11.15 0.64 1.63
N ILE A 17 -12.37 0.20 1.30
CA ILE A 17 -13.19 -0.73 2.08
C ILE A 17 -13.65 -1.85 1.15
N GLY A 18 -13.18 -3.08 1.38
CA GLY A 18 -13.52 -4.26 0.60
C GLY A 18 -14.95 -4.74 0.83
N SER A 19 -15.48 -4.48 2.03
CA SER A 19 -16.72 -5.03 2.58
C SER A 19 -16.59 -6.52 2.91
N GLY A 20 -17.70 -7.27 2.89
CA GLY A 20 -17.64 -8.70 3.22
C GLY A 20 -17.27 -9.53 2.00
N GLY A 21 -16.31 -10.45 2.14
CA GLY A 21 -16.00 -11.39 1.06
C GLY A 21 -14.52 -11.75 0.99
N LYS A 22 -14.08 -12.00 -0.25
CA LYS A 22 -12.66 -12.12 -0.62
C LYS A 22 -12.36 -10.97 -1.56
N ASP A 23 -11.68 -9.96 -1.06
CA ASP A 23 -11.45 -8.73 -1.77
C ASP A 23 -10.03 -8.65 -2.34
N ARG A 24 -9.91 -7.93 -3.45
CA ARG A 24 -8.61 -7.61 -4.06
C ARG A 24 -8.41 -6.11 -4.03
N PHE A 25 -7.47 -5.63 -3.22
CA PHE A 25 -7.05 -4.24 -3.20
C PHE A 25 -5.91 -4.06 -4.20
N VAL A 26 -6.09 -3.20 -5.20
CA VAL A 26 -5.12 -3.00 -6.28
C VAL A 26 -4.32 -1.73 -6.02
N LEU A 27 -3.03 -1.89 -5.73
CA LEU A 27 -2.05 -0.83 -5.47
C LEU A 27 -0.95 -0.81 -6.57
N GLY A 28 -1.19 -1.51 -7.68
CA GLY A 28 -0.27 -1.59 -8.80
C GLY A 28 -0.76 -2.55 -9.86
N ASN A 29 -0.23 -2.39 -11.07
CA ASN A 29 -0.54 -3.23 -12.21
C ASN A 29 0.74 -3.66 -12.93
N SER A 30 0.63 -4.22 -14.14
CA SER A 30 1.82 -4.64 -14.91
C SER A 30 2.70 -3.48 -15.40
N GLN A 31 2.18 -2.25 -15.41
CA GLN A 31 2.84 -1.07 -15.95
C GLN A 31 3.52 -0.23 -14.86
N GLN A 32 2.90 -0.09 -13.69
CA GLN A 32 3.41 0.78 -12.62
C GLN A 32 2.90 0.37 -11.23
N ALA A 33 3.65 0.76 -10.21
CA ALA A 33 3.13 0.89 -8.84
C ALA A 33 2.21 2.11 -8.77
N PHE A 34 1.12 2.00 -8.01
CA PHE A 34 0.27 3.16 -7.72
C PHE A 34 0.76 3.84 -6.44
N TYR A 35 0.42 5.12 -6.29
CA TYR A 35 0.83 5.99 -5.19
C TYR A 35 2.35 6.13 -5.07
N ASP A 36 3.06 5.98 -6.19
CA ASP A 36 4.49 6.24 -6.28
C ASP A 36 4.66 7.42 -7.24
N ASP A 37 5.07 8.56 -6.70
CA ASP A 37 5.27 9.81 -7.42
C ASP A 37 6.67 9.95 -8.05
N GLY A 38 7.55 8.96 -7.85
CA GLY A 38 8.93 8.95 -8.31
C GLY A 38 9.86 9.91 -7.55
N GLN A 39 9.43 10.54 -6.46
CA GLN A 39 10.26 11.43 -5.65
C GLN A 39 11.19 10.63 -4.73
N VAL A 40 12.42 10.43 -5.18
CA VAL A 40 13.42 9.55 -4.53
C VAL A 40 13.84 9.93 -3.10
N LEU A 41 13.45 11.11 -2.61
CA LEU A 41 13.83 11.64 -1.29
C LEU A 41 12.67 11.68 -0.28
N THR A 42 11.43 11.44 -0.73
CA THR A 42 10.24 11.41 0.12
C THR A 42 9.87 9.98 0.48
N ALA A 43 8.94 9.82 1.41
CA ALA A 43 8.51 8.53 1.91
C ALA A 43 7.01 8.27 1.66
N GLY A 44 6.38 9.00 0.73
CA GLY A 44 4.96 8.83 0.38
C GLY A 44 3.97 9.06 1.51
N LEU A 45 4.27 9.91 2.50
CA LEU A 45 3.38 10.08 3.66
C LEU A 45 2.11 10.91 3.37
N THR A 46 1.90 11.33 2.13
CA THR A 46 0.78 12.19 1.72
C THR A 46 -0.07 11.60 0.59
N ASP A 47 0.37 10.50 0.00
CA ASP A 47 -0.19 9.88 -1.18
C ASP A 47 -0.04 8.36 -1.08
N PHE A 48 -1.09 7.71 -0.60
CA PHE A 48 -1.14 6.28 -0.36
C PHE A 48 -2.58 5.79 -0.29
N ALA A 49 -2.79 4.49 -0.46
CA ALA A 49 -4.09 3.88 -0.16
C ALA A 49 -4.16 3.34 1.27
N ALA A 50 -5.11 3.82 2.04
CA ALA A 50 -5.49 3.30 3.36
C ALA A 50 -6.59 2.23 3.21
N ILE A 51 -6.23 0.97 3.45
CA ILE A 51 -7.15 -0.17 3.46
C ILE A 51 -7.69 -0.36 4.87
N LEU A 52 -9.01 -0.24 5.05
CA LEU A 52 -9.64 -0.10 6.35
C LEU A 52 -10.19 -1.39 6.95
N ASP A 53 -10.40 -2.43 6.15
CA ASP A 53 -11.07 -3.67 6.56
C ASP A 53 -10.39 -4.95 6.05
N PHE A 54 -9.08 -4.88 5.78
CA PHE A 54 -8.32 -6.00 5.24
C PHE A 54 -8.42 -7.26 6.11
N ASN A 55 -8.87 -8.36 5.53
CA ASN A 55 -8.87 -9.67 6.14
C ASN A 55 -7.71 -10.52 5.59
N PRO A 56 -6.63 -10.75 6.37
CA PRO A 56 -5.44 -11.46 5.89
C PRO A 56 -5.69 -12.93 5.52
N ASN A 57 -6.84 -13.51 5.89
CA ASN A 57 -7.19 -14.89 5.54
C ASN A 57 -7.89 -15.01 4.18
N HIS A 58 -8.46 -13.92 3.67
CA HIS A 58 -9.39 -13.93 2.54
C HIS A 58 -9.02 -12.94 1.45
N ASP A 59 -8.49 -11.79 1.84
CA ASP A 59 -8.21 -10.68 0.94
C ASP A 59 -6.78 -10.74 0.44
N VAL A 60 -6.57 -10.10 -0.71
CA VAL A 60 -5.26 -9.99 -1.33
C VAL A 60 -4.99 -8.56 -1.75
N ILE A 61 -3.72 -8.19 -1.67
CA ILE A 61 -3.21 -6.90 -2.16
C ILE A 61 -2.41 -7.17 -3.42
N GLN A 62 -2.80 -6.55 -4.53
CA GLN A 62 -2.07 -6.61 -5.79
C GLN A 62 -1.09 -5.44 -5.87
N LEU A 63 0.19 -5.77 -5.95
CA LEU A 63 1.29 -4.82 -6.13
C LEU A 63 1.86 -4.90 -7.56
N HIS A 64 2.70 -3.93 -7.91
CA HIS A 64 3.48 -3.98 -9.14
C HIS A 64 4.73 -4.84 -8.99
N GLY A 65 5.00 -5.72 -9.94
CA GLY A 65 6.22 -6.54 -9.90
C GLY A 65 6.17 -7.65 -8.84
N SER A 66 7.27 -7.83 -8.10
CA SER A 66 7.46 -8.91 -7.13
C SER A 66 7.43 -8.42 -5.69
N ALA A 67 7.07 -9.31 -4.75
CA ALA A 67 7.08 -9.02 -3.31
C ALA A 67 8.46 -8.57 -2.80
N ASP A 68 9.56 -9.05 -3.38
CA ASP A 68 10.93 -8.64 -3.02
C ASP A 68 11.22 -7.14 -3.26
N GLY A 69 10.39 -6.46 -4.06
CA GLY A 69 10.45 -5.02 -4.26
C GLY A 69 9.72 -4.22 -3.18
N TYR A 70 9.26 -4.88 -2.11
CA TYR A 70 8.47 -4.26 -1.06
C TYR A 70 8.91 -4.70 0.33
N GLN A 71 8.66 -3.84 1.31
CA GLN A 71 8.87 -4.11 2.71
C GLN A 71 7.60 -3.75 3.50
N LEU A 72 7.30 -4.59 4.49
CA LEU A 72 6.29 -4.29 5.50
C LEU A 72 6.97 -3.67 6.73
N ALA A 73 6.38 -2.62 7.28
CA ALA A 73 6.82 -2.02 8.53
C ALA A 73 5.63 -1.50 9.34
N GLU A 74 5.84 -1.31 10.65
CA GLU A 74 4.84 -0.68 11.50
C GLU A 74 4.57 0.75 11.01
N LEU A 75 3.29 1.10 10.94
CA LEU A 75 2.87 2.42 10.50
C LEU A 75 3.35 3.50 11.50
N PRO A 76 3.77 4.69 11.03
CA PRO A 76 3.94 5.84 11.91
C PRO A 76 2.64 6.10 12.70
N GLN A 77 2.73 6.18 14.04
CA GLN A 77 1.59 6.16 14.97
C GLN A 77 0.47 7.15 14.61
N ASP A 78 0.82 8.32 14.08
CA ASP A 78 -0.12 9.40 13.83
C ASP A 78 -0.51 9.59 12.35
N LEU A 79 -0.08 8.69 11.45
CA LEU A 79 -0.30 8.90 10.00
C LEU A 79 -1.79 8.89 9.62
N ILE A 80 -2.56 7.91 10.13
CA ILE A 80 -4.01 7.84 9.93
C ILE A 80 -4.79 7.72 11.26
N GLY A 81 -4.12 7.93 12.39
CA GLY A 81 -4.72 7.85 13.73
C GLY A 81 -5.08 6.44 14.20
N ILE A 82 -4.65 5.40 13.49
CA ILE A 82 -4.80 3.99 13.85
C ILE A 82 -3.50 3.25 13.54
N ALA A 83 -3.10 2.34 14.43
CA ALA A 83 -1.94 1.48 14.21
C ALA A 83 -2.20 0.49 13.07
N GLY A 84 -1.14 -0.01 12.43
CA GLY A 84 -1.27 -0.94 11.33
C GLY A 84 0.06 -1.20 10.64
N THR A 85 -0.03 -1.74 9.43
CA THR A 85 1.13 -2.06 8.60
C THR A 85 1.24 -1.10 7.43
N GLY A 86 2.39 -0.48 7.23
CA GLY A 86 2.75 0.21 6.00
C GLY A 86 3.37 -0.74 4.98
N ILE A 87 3.05 -0.53 3.71
CA ILE A 87 3.60 -1.24 2.56
C ILE A 87 4.51 -0.25 1.83
N TYR A 88 5.81 -0.49 1.92
CA TYR A 88 6.83 0.39 1.36
C TYR A 88 7.42 -0.23 0.10
N ARG A 89 7.39 0.51 -1.01
CA ARG A 89 8.11 0.14 -2.24
C ARG A 89 9.59 0.46 -2.07
N MET A 90 10.41 -0.51 -2.43
CA MET A 90 11.85 -0.45 -2.30
C MET A 90 12.48 -0.24 -3.67
N GLU A 91 13.26 0.83 -3.80
CA GLU A 91 14.10 1.07 -4.97
C GLU A 91 15.52 1.41 -4.54
N SER A 92 16.50 0.84 -5.24
CA SER A 92 17.91 0.99 -4.88
C SER A 92 18.34 2.45 -4.97
N GLY A 93 18.74 3.04 -3.84
CA GLY A 93 19.22 4.42 -3.75
C GLY A 93 18.13 5.44 -3.45
N ASN A 94 16.87 5.01 -3.31
CA ASN A 94 15.74 5.87 -2.96
C ASN A 94 15.35 5.67 -1.49
N THR A 95 14.73 6.69 -0.91
CA THR A 95 13.93 6.51 0.31
C THR A 95 12.77 5.55 0.01
N PRO A 96 12.48 4.57 0.88
CA PRO A 96 11.32 3.69 0.69
C PRO A 96 10.01 4.47 0.62
N GLU A 97 9.21 4.18 -0.40
CA GLU A 97 7.99 4.93 -0.71
C GLU A 97 6.76 4.23 -0.15
N LEU A 98 5.96 4.92 0.67
CA LEU A 98 4.74 4.34 1.23
C LEU A 98 3.63 4.32 0.17
N VAL A 99 3.32 3.14 -0.37
CA VAL A 99 2.27 3.00 -1.39
C VAL A 99 0.93 2.52 -0.83
N GLY A 100 0.92 2.04 0.42
CA GLY A 100 -0.29 1.54 1.04
C GLY A 100 -0.19 1.34 2.55
N VAL A 101 -1.34 1.40 3.20
CA VAL A 101 -1.52 1.22 4.64
C VAL A 101 -2.62 0.20 4.89
N ILE A 102 -2.35 -0.74 5.78
CA ILE A 102 -3.34 -1.71 6.27
C ILE A 102 -3.71 -1.31 7.69
N ALA A 103 -4.87 -0.69 7.86
CA ALA A 103 -5.33 -0.18 9.15
C ALA A 103 -5.73 -1.33 10.08
N GLY A 104 -5.27 -1.29 11.34
CA GLY A 104 -5.66 -2.22 12.39
C GLY A 104 -5.10 -3.64 12.26
N VAL A 105 -4.29 -3.93 11.23
CA VAL A 105 -3.70 -5.25 11.00
C VAL A 105 -2.18 -5.14 11.01
N MET A 106 -1.54 -5.99 11.82
CA MET A 106 -0.08 -6.14 11.86
C MET A 106 0.33 -7.37 11.06
N LEU A 107 1.03 -7.14 9.95
CA LEU A 107 1.62 -8.20 9.12
C LEU A 107 3.14 -8.19 9.31
N THR A 108 3.73 -9.38 9.44
CA THR A 108 5.19 -9.54 9.58
C THR A 108 5.87 -9.93 8.28
N ASP A 109 5.12 -10.49 7.33
CA ASP A 109 5.67 -11.10 6.12
C ASP A 109 4.73 -10.93 4.93
N MET A 110 5.33 -10.86 3.75
CA MET A 110 4.62 -10.94 2.48
C MET A 110 4.39 -12.41 2.12
N SER A 111 3.14 -12.77 1.82
CA SER A 111 2.83 -14.07 1.22
C SER A 111 2.51 -13.89 -0.26
N SER A 112 3.13 -14.72 -1.10
CA SER A 112 2.77 -14.81 -2.52
C SER A 112 1.72 -15.91 -2.66
N THR A 113 0.55 -15.58 -3.21
CA THR A 113 -0.54 -16.53 -3.49
C THR A 113 -0.73 -16.73 -4.99
#